data_AF-A0A7X6ZE50-F1
#
_entry.id   AF-A0A7X6ZE50-F1
#
_cell.length_a   1.000
_cell.length_b   1.000
_cell.length_c   1.000
_cell.angle_alpha   90.00
_cell.angle_beta   90.00
_cell.angle_gamma   90.00
#
_symmetry.space_group_name_H-M   'P 1'
#
loop_
_entity.id
_entity.type
_entity.pdbx_description
1 polymer ?
#
loop_
_entity_poly.entity_id
_entity_poly.type
_entity_poly.pdbx_seq_one_letter_code
_entity_poly.pdbx_strand_id
1 'polypeptide(L)'
;MKIKSFEFNLRELAGSMGDFGTLFPLTIGYIVVCGLKPAGFLVMMGLCNIVTGLIYRLPIPIEPMKIIAIVAIAQKWTPSMVYASGFGMGLIWIILAITGIIEWLARITPNSVIRGVQVTLGILLMMESYKMIS
;
A
#
# COMPACT_ATOMS: atom_id res chain seq x y z
N MET A 1 5.90 21.50 -19.33
CA MET A 1 7.24 21.28 -19.93
C MET A 1 7.33 19.81 -20.31
N LYS A 2 7.69 19.47 -21.57
CA LYS A 2 7.86 18.07 -22.00
C LYS A 2 9.34 17.70 -21.93
N ILE A 3 9.68 16.70 -21.12
CA ILE A 3 11.03 16.11 -21.10
C ILE A 3 10.87 14.63 -21.44
N LYS A 4 11.13 14.27 -22.71
CA LYS A 4 10.92 12.92 -23.25
C LYS A 4 9.48 12.43 -23.05
N SER A 5 9.26 11.35 -22.29
CA SER A 5 7.95 10.75 -21.99
C SER A 5 7.19 11.44 -20.87
N PHE A 6 7.81 12.38 -20.15
CA PHE A 6 7.20 13.05 -19.00
C PHE A 6 6.56 14.37 -19.45
N GLU A 7 5.24 14.49 -19.25
CA GLU A 7 4.48 15.71 -19.53
C GLU A 7 4.16 16.46 -18.25
N PHE A 8 5.08 17.31 -17.77
CA PHE A 8 4.79 18.20 -16.63
C PHE A 8 3.68 19.19 -17.01
N ASN A 9 2.43 18.79 -16.73
CA ASN A 9 1.17 19.45 -17.00
C ASN A 9 0.34 19.45 -15.70
N LEU A 10 -0.53 20.45 -15.50
CA LEU A 10 -1.45 20.48 -14.36
C LEU A 10 -2.27 19.19 -14.23
N ARG A 11 -2.52 18.47 -15.34
CA ARG A 11 -3.19 17.15 -15.30
C ARG A 11 -2.34 16.05 -14.67
N GLU A 12 -1.03 16.00 -14.94
CA GLU A 12 -0.14 15.06 -14.25
C GLU A 12 0.04 15.44 -12.78
N LEU A 13 0.09 16.75 -12.47
CA LEU A 13 0.14 17.23 -11.10
C LEU A 13 -1.14 16.86 -10.33
N ALA A 14 -2.32 17.09 -10.91
CA ALA A 14 -3.60 16.68 -10.33
C ALA A 14 -3.71 15.16 -10.21
N GLY A 15 -3.23 14.41 -11.20
CA GLY A 15 -3.19 12.95 -11.18
C GLY A 15 -2.28 12.39 -10.07
N SER A 16 -1.15 13.05 -9.81
CA SER A 16 -0.22 12.65 -8.74
C SER A 16 -0.83 12.77 -7.33
N MET A 17 -1.81 13.65 -7.13
CA MET A 17 -2.52 13.83 -5.87
C MET A 17 -3.76 12.94 -5.75
N GLY A 18 -4.12 12.17 -6.78
CA GLY A 18 -5.32 11.34 -6.80
C GLY A 18 -5.32 10.21 -5.76
N ASP A 19 -4.15 9.69 -5.44
CA ASP A 19 -3.97 8.57 -4.51
C ASP A 19 -4.05 8.99 -3.03
N PHE A 20 -4.00 10.28 -2.74
CA PHE A 20 -4.05 10.81 -1.38
C PHE A 20 -5.35 10.47 -0.64
N GLY A 21 -6.45 10.25 -1.38
CA GLY A 21 -7.73 9.86 -0.79
C GLY A 21 -7.67 8.52 -0.05
N THR A 22 -6.83 7.59 -0.48
CA THR A 22 -6.66 6.27 0.13
C THR A 22 -5.39 6.19 0.98
N LEU A 23 -4.32 6.86 0.55
CA LEU A 23 -3.05 6.93 1.30
C LEU A 23 -3.21 7.57 2.69
N PHE A 24 -3.89 8.72 2.80
CA PHE A 24 -3.96 9.45 4.07
C PHE A 24 -4.72 8.69 5.16
N PRO A 25 -5.94 8.16 4.93
CA PRO A 25 -6.65 7.40 5.95
C PRO A 25 -5.85 6.20 6.46
N LEU A 26 -5.22 5.45 5.55
CA LEU A 26 -4.40 4.28 5.90
C LEU A 26 -3.15 4.69 6.69
N THR A 27 -2.48 5.77 6.27
CA THR A 27 -1.29 6.29 6.94
C THR A 27 -1.60 6.80 8.34
N ILE A 28 -2.70 7.54 8.49
CA ILE A 28 -3.18 8.02 9.80
C ILE A 28 -3.52 6.82 10.70
N GLY A 29 -4.19 5.80 10.18
CA GLY A 29 -4.44 4.55 10.90
C GLY A 29 -3.16 3.90 11.43
N TYR A 30 -2.12 3.80 10.60
CA TYR A 30 -0.81 3.28 11.02
C TYR A 30 -0.14 4.13 12.11
N ILE A 31 -0.20 5.46 12.00
CA ILE A 31 0.46 6.35 12.95
C ILE A 31 -0.29 6.32 14.30
N VAL A 32 -1.61 6.44 14.28
CA VAL A 32 -2.44 6.53 15.48
C VAL A 32 -2.55 5.18 16.20
N VAL A 33 -2.70 4.08 15.45
CA VAL A 33 -2.97 2.76 16.05
C VAL A 33 -1.71 1.92 16.25
N CYS A 34 -0.76 1.95 15.31
CA CYS A 34 0.49 1.19 15.42
C CYS A 34 1.66 2.00 15.99
N GLY A 35 1.49 3.31 16.24
CA GLY A 35 2.54 4.17 16.81
C GLY A 35 3.75 4.38 15.88
N LEU A 36 3.54 4.29 14.56
CA LEU A 36 4.61 4.40 13.57
C LEU A 36 5.12 5.85 13.49
N LYS A 37 6.45 6.01 13.34
CA LYS A 37 7.05 7.35 13.17
C LYS A 37 6.60 7.98 11.84
N PRO A 38 5.81 9.06 11.87
CA PRO A 38 5.20 9.62 10.65
C PRO A 38 6.24 10.14 9.67
N ALA A 39 7.29 10.80 10.17
CA ALA A 39 8.36 11.34 9.34
C ALA A 39 9.09 10.25 8.55
N GLY A 40 9.46 9.14 9.20
CA GLY A 40 10.16 8.05 8.54
C GLY A 40 9.30 7.33 7.49
N PHE A 41 8.02 7.12 7.80
CA PHE A 41 7.08 6.47 6.90
C PHE A 41 6.80 7.32 5.65
N LEU A 42 6.45 8.60 5.83
CA LEU A 42 6.12 9.51 4.73
C LEU A 42 7.34 9.81 3.84
N VAL A 43 8.53 10.00 4.43
CA VAL A 43 9.77 10.23 3.67
C VAL A 43 10.10 8.99 2.83
N MET A 44 10.01 7.79 3.40
CA MET A 44 10.29 6.56 2.66
C MET A 44 9.27 6.33 1.54
N MET A 45 7.98 6.57 1.79
CA MET A 45 6.93 6.49 0.76
C MET A 45 7.18 7.46 -0.40
N GLY A 46 7.51 8.72 -0.09
CA GLY A 46 7.84 9.73 -1.10
C GLY A 46 9.07 9.36 -1.92
N LEU A 47 10.13 8.89 -1.26
CA LEU A 47 11.36 8.48 -1.93
C LEU A 47 11.14 7.26 -2.82
N CYS A 48 10.41 6.25 -2.34
CA CYS A 48 10.02 5.11 -3.15
C CYS A 48 9.19 5.53 -4.38
N ASN A 49 8.23 6.44 -4.23
CA ASN A 49 7.39 6.91 -5.34
C ASN A 49 8.21 7.66 -6.40
N ILE A 50 9.22 8.43 -5.98
CA ILE A 50 10.17 9.07 -6.90
C ILE A 50 10.99 8.01 -7.64
N VAL A 51 11.53 7.02 -6.92
CA VAL A 51 12.36 5.96 -7.51
C VAL A 51 11.55 5.11 -8.50
N THR A 52 10.35 4.67 -8.15
CA THR A 52 9.48 3.91 -9.06
C THR A 52 9.03 4.76 -10.25
N GLY A 53 8.70 6.03 -10.01
CA GLY A 53 8.39 6.99 -11.07
C GLY A 53 9.53 7.18 -12.08
N LEU A 54 10.78 7.17 -11.62
CA LEU A 54 11.97 7.26 -12.47
C LEU A 54 12.24 5.96 -13.25
N ILE A 55 12.11 4.80 -12.59
CA ILE A 55 12.39 3.47 -13.19
C ILE A 55 11.33 3.12 -14.24
N TYR A 56 10.05 3.19 -13.87
CA TYR A 56 8.93 2.78 -14.73
C TYR A 56 8.43 3.90 -15.65
N ARG A 57 8.94 5.13 -15.48
CA ARG A 57 8.57 6.33 -16.24
C ARG A 57 7.07 6.67 -16.19
N LEU A 58 6.39 6.21 -15.15
CA LEU A 58 4.98 6.42 -14.89
C LEU A 58 4.82 6.66 -13.39
N PRO A 59 3.97 7.63 -12.96
CA PRO A 59 3.63 7.79 -11.56
C PRO A 59 2.81 6.57 -11.12
N ILE A 60 3.46 5.63 -10.43
CA ILE A 60 2.81 4.44 -9.89
C ILE A 60 2.58 4.71 -8.40
N PRO A 61 1.31 4.86 -7.95
CA PRO A 61 1.01 5.05 -6.54
C PRO A 61 1.54 3.90 -5.71
N ILE A 62 2.38 4.21 -4.72
CA ILE A 62 2.88 3.24 -3.75
C ILE A 62 2.01 3.36 -2.51
N GLU A 63 1.03 2.48 -2.42
CA GLU A 63 0.20 2.35 -1.23
C GLU A 63 0.74 1.23 -0.33
N PRO A 64 0.59 1.36 0.99
CA PRO A 64 0.75 0.20 1.87
C PRO A 64 -0.30 -0.84 1.46
N MET A 65 0.10 -2.10 1.26
CA MET A 65 -0.84 -3.16 0.88
C MET A 65 -2.01 -3.15 1.86
N LYS A 66 -3.21 -2.85 1.35
CA LYS A 66 -4.45 -2.68 2.14
C LYS A 66 -4.60 -3.78 3.19
N ILE A 67 -4.31 -5.02 2.82
CA ILE A 67 -4.39 -6.18 3.72
C ILE A 67 -3.51 -6.02 4.97
N ILE A 68 -2.23 -5.70 4.77
CA ILE A 68 -1.26 -5.56 5.87
C ILE A 68 -1.65 -4.37 6.74
N ALA A 69 -2.11 -3.28 6.14
CA ALA A 69 -2.59 -2.11 6.85
C ALA A 69 -3.76 -2.41 7.77
N ILE A 70 -4.77 -3.08 7.23
CA ILE A 70 -6.00 -3.41 7.96
C ILE A 70 -5.70 -4.38 9.10
N VAL A 71 -4.88 -5.41 8.84
CA VAL A 71 -4.51 -6.38 9.87
C VAL A 71 -3.64 -5.75 10.96
N ALA A 72 -2.66 -4.93 10.59
CA ALA A 72 -1.79 -4.24 11.55
C ALA A 72 -2.58 -3.30 12.46
N ILE A 73 -3.55 -2.57 11.91
CA ILE A 73 -4.45 -1.69 12.67
C ILE A 73 -5.36 -2.53 13.58
N ALA A 74 -6.03 -3.54 13.04
CA ALA A 74 -6.97 -4.38 13.81
C ALA A 74 -6.29 -5.14 14.96
N GLN A 75 -5.05 -5.59 14.75
CA GLN A 75 -4.29 -6.34 15.76
C GLN A 75 -3.32 -5.45 16.57
N LYS A 76 -3.32 -4.13 16.36
CA LYS A 76 -2.44 -3.17 17.03
C LYS A 76 -0.97 -3.61 17.05
N TRP A 77 -0.44 -3.93 15.87
CA TRP A 77 0.94 -4.41 15.76
C TRP A 77 1.95 -3.36 16.24
N THR A 78 3.05 -3.84 16.82
CA THR A 78 4.18 -2.98 17.15
C THR A 78 4.88 -2.51 15.88
N PRO A 79 5.53 -1.32 15.89
CA PRO A 79 6.24 -0.80 14.72
C PRO A 79 7.26 -1.79 14.14
N SER A 80 7.95 -2.55 15.00
CA SER A 80 8.93 -3.56 14.57
C SER A 80 8.30 -4.68 13.73
N MET A 81 7.08 -5.09 14.05
CA MET A 81 6.34 -6.11 13.29
C MET A 81 5.87 -5.58 11.93
N VAL A 82 5.55 -4.28 11.84
CA VAL A 82 5.23 -3.64 10.54
C VAL A 82 6.47 -3.58 9.64
N TYR A 83 7.64 -3.20 10.18
CA TYR A 83 8.89 -3.23 9.40
C TYR A 83 9.29 -4.65 8.98
N ALA A 84 9.16 -5.63 9.89
CA ALA A 84 9.45 -7.03 9.60
C ALA A 84 8.52 -7.60 8.52
N SER A 85 7.23 -7.28 8.57
CA SER A 85 6.28 -7.71 7.53
C SER A 85 6.56 -7.05 6.19
N GLY A 86 6.95 -5.77 6.16
CA GLY A 86 7.40 -5.10 4.94
C GLY A 86 8.62 -5.78 4.30
N PHE A 87 9.65 -6.10 5.10
CA PHE A 87 10.85 -6.78 4.61
C PHE A 87 10.55 -8.23 4.17
N GLY A 88 9.79 -8.97 4.99
CA GLY A 88 9.39 -10.34 4.68
C GLY A 88 8.56 -10.43 3.40
N MET A 89 7.59 -9.52 3.22
CA MET A 89 6.79 -9.46 2.01
C MET A 89 7.62 -9.08 0.79
N GLY A 90 8.56 -8.14 0.92
CA GLY A 90 9.48 -7.80 -0.17
C GLY A 90 10.30 -9.01 -0.63
N LEU A 91 10.86 -9.77 0.31
CA LEU A 91 11.63 -10.97 -0.01
C LEU A 91 10.77 -12.06 -0.67
N ILE A 92 9.58 -12.32 -0.12
CA ILE A 92 8.63 -13.29 -0.68
C ILE A 92 8.24 -12.89 -2.11
N TRP A 93 7.95 -11.61 -2.34
CA TRP A 93 7.60 -11.11 -3.66
C TRP A 93 8.73 -11.24 -4.66
N ILE A 94 9.98 -10.99 -4.27
CA ILE A 94 11.16 -11.18 -5.14
C ILE A 94 11.29 -12.66 -5.53
N ILE A 95 11.15 -13.57 -4.57
CA ILE A 95 11.22 -15.02 -4.81
C ILE A 95 10.09 -15.46 -5.75
N LEU A 96 8.85 -15.02 -5.50
CA LEU A 96 7.69 -15.34 -6.34
C LEU A 96 7.79 -14.75 -7.74
N ALA A 97 8.36 -13.55 -7.88
CA ALA A 97 8.58 -12.90 -9.17
C ALA A 97 9.65 -13.64 -10.00
N ILE A 98 10.76 -14.05 -9.38
CA ILE A 98 11.84 -14.79 -10.06
C ILE A 98 11.37 -16.19 -10.48
N THR A 99 10.57 -16.85 -9.65
CA THR A 99 10.09 -18.22 -9.92
C THR A 99 8.92 -18.29 -10.91
N GLY A 100 8.27 -17.17 -11.23
CA GLY A 100 7.11 -17.13 -12.15
C GLY A 100 5.85 -17.80 -11.60
N ILE A 101 5.87 -18.28 -10.35
CA ILE A 101 4.77 -19.00 -9.69
C ILE A 101 3.53 -18.10 -9.53
N ILE A 102 3.73 -16.77 -9.50
CA ILE A 102 2.66 -15.79 -9.31
C ILE A 102 1.56 -15.89 -10.38
N GLU A 103 1.92 -16.16 -11.64
CA GLU A 103 0.95 -16.29 -12.72
C GLU A 103 0.12 -17.57 -12.60
N TRP A 104 0.74 -18.64 -12.12
CA TRP A 104 0.07 -19.92 -11.91
C TRP A 104 -0.93 -19.82 -10.76
N LEU A 105 -0.53 -19.21 -9.64
CA LEU A 105 -1.40 -18.95 -8.50
C LEU A 105 -2.57 -18.01 -8.86
N ALA A 106 -2.30 -16.96 -9.65
CA ALA A 106 -3.34 -16.05 -10.10
C ALA A 106 -4.41 -16.74 -10.95
N ARG A 107 -4.03 -17.73 -11.79
CA ARG A 107 -5.00 -18.50 -12.60
C ARG A 107 -5.83 -19.49 -11.79
N ILE A 108 -5.25 -20.06 -10.73
CA ILE A 108 -5.92 -21.08 -9.90
C ILE A 108 -6.91 -20.43 -8.92
N THR A 109 -6.67 -19.18 -8.53
CA THR A 109 -7.47 -18.51 -7.50
C THR A 109 -8.87 -18.15 -8.04
N PRO A 110 -9.97 -18.71 -7.51
CA PRO A 110 -11.31 -18.39 -7.96
C PRO A 110 -11.72 -16.98 -7.55
N ASN A 111 -12.50 -16.29 -8.40
CA ASN A 111 -13.04 -14.96 -8.10
C ASN A 111 -13.89 -14.92 -6.82
N SER A 112 -14.54 -16.03 -6.46
CA SER A 112 -15.31 -16.15 -5.21
C SER A 112 -14.44 -15.98 -3.96
N VAL A 113 -13.20 -16.49 -3.99
CA VAL A 113 -12.24 -16.35 -2.89
C VAL A 113 -11.76 -14.92 -2.77
N ILE A 114 -11.43 -14.29 -3.91
CA ILE A 114 -10.99 -12.88 -3.96
C ILE A 114 -12.05 -11.97 -3.36
N ARG A 115 -13.32 -12.14 -3.75
CA ARG A 115 -14.44 -11.36 -3.22
C ARG A 115 -14.65 -11.62 -1.72
N GLY A 116 -14.53 -12.86 -1.26
CA GLY A 116 -14.62 -13.19 0.17
C GLY A 116 -13.57 -12.43 0.99
N VAL A 117 -12.31 -12.48 0.55
CA VAL A 117 -11.21 -11.75 1.20
C VAL A 117 -11.48 -10.24 1.20
N GLN A 118 -11.91 -9.66 0.07
CA GLN A 118 -12.25 -8.23 -0.01
C GLN A 118 -13.38 -7.81 0.94
N VAL A 119 -14.43 -8.64 1.07
CA VAL A 119 -15.55 -8.38 1.99
C VAL A 119 -15.08 -8.42 3.45
N THR A 120 -14.30 -9.44 3.83
CA THR A 120 -13.76 -9.54 5.19
C THR A 120 -12.88 -8.34 5.54
N LEU A 121 -12.04 -7.89 4.61
CA LEU A 121 -11.20 -6.70 4.80
C LEU A 121 -12.03 -5.43 4.98
N GLY A 122 -13.12 -5.28 4.21
CA GLY A 122 -14.05 -4.16 4.35
C GLY A 122 -14.73 -4.13 5.73
N ILE A 123 -15.19 -5.29 6.21
CA ILE A 123 -15.81 -5.42 7.54
C ILE A 123 -14.81 -5.11 8.66
N LEU A 124 -13.57 -5.63 8.57
CA LEU A 124 -12.51 -5.35 9.54
C LEU A 124 -12.20 -3.86 9.63
N LEU A 125 -12.09 -3.18 8.48
CA LEU A 125 -11.93 -1.72 8.43
C LEU A 125 -13.08 -0.98 9.09
N MET A 126 -14.32 -1.40 8.81
CA MET A 126 -15.50 -0.77 9.35
C MET A 126 -15.54 -0.88 10.89
N MET A 127 -15.20 -2.04 11.44
CA MET A 127 -15.13 -2.25 12.89
C MET A 127 -14.05 -1.38 13.55
N GLU A 128 -12.84 -1.34 12.99
CA GLU A 128 -11.78 -0.49 13.55
C GLU A 128 -12.10 1.00 13.40
N SER A 129 -12.71 1.40 12.28
CA SER A 129 -13.16 2.79 12.08
C SER A 129 -14.22 3.17 13.12
N TYR A 130 -15.17 2.29 13.42
CA TYR A 130 -16.17 2.54 14.47
C TYR A 130 -15.52 2.69 15.85
N LYS A 131 -14.52 1.85 16.16
CA LYS A 131 -13.76 1.90 17.41
C LYS A 131 -12.86 3.13 17.56
N MET A 132 -12.48 3.78 16.46
CA MET A 132 -11.76 5.06 16.50
C MET A 132 -12.71 6.26 16.71
N ILE A 133 -14.00 6.11 16.40
CA ILE A 133 -15.01 7.18 16.51
C ILE A 133 -15.73 7.15 17.87
N SER A 134 -15.95 5.96 18.45
CA SER A 134 -16.56 5.77 19.78
C SER A 134 -15.53 5.80 20.90
#